data_AF-A0A3S0ZMY7-F1
#
_entry.id   AF-A0A3S0ZMY7-F1
#
_cell.length_a   1.000
_cell.length_b   1.000
_cell.length_c   1.000
_cell.angle_alpha   90.00
_cell.angle_beta   90.00
_cell.angle_gamma   90.00
#
_symmetry.space_group_name_H-M   'P 1'
#
loop_
_entity.id
_entity.type
_entity.pdbx_description
1 polymer ?
#
loop_
_entity_poly.entity_id
_entity_poly.type
_entity_poly.pdbx_seq_one_letter_code
_entity_poly.pdbx_strand_id
1 'polypeptide(L)'
;MKRFFLLLLAVVLVGCTAMPLYRSVDELKARAEHRVTLKTDRDFVLVYRDVGRQARRASETVNKMHTGAASLDMRETSELDRAGGRGTVTMLQGYTTRIAHYEITKLPSGGTEVNAWWSRFSPISIEFLKSAMEGKTPPGGTSEQSE
;
A
#
# COMPACT_ATOMS: atom_id res chain seq x y z
N MET A 1 -38.78 35.07 7.21
CA MET A 1 -38.10 34.36 6.10
C MET A 1 -36.56 34.33 6.19
N LYS A 2 -35.93 34.56 7.36
CA LYS A 2 -34.45 34.46 7.52
C LYS A 2 -33.95 33.14 8.10
N ARG A 3 -34.78 32.43 8.88
CA ARG A 3 -34.40 31.21 9.61
C ARG A 3 -34.39 29.95 8.74
N PHE A 4 -35.24 29.89 7.71
CA PHE A 4 -35.27 28.77 6.76
C PHE A 4 -34.02 28.72 5.87
N PHE A 5 -33.47 29.88 5.49
CA PHE A 5 -32.28 29.95 4.64
C PHE A 5 -31.01 29.46 5.36
N LEU A 6 -30.91 29.72 6.67
CA LEU A 6 -29.81 29.24 7.51
C LEU A 6 -29.86 27.72 7.75
N LEU A 7 -31.04 27.13 7.88
CA LEU A 7 -31.21 25.68 8.00
C LEU A 7 -30.84 24.97 6.68
N LEU A 8 -31.21 25.53 5.53
CA LEU A 8 -30.86 24.97 4.23
C LEU A 8 -29.36 25.06 3.95
N LEU A 9 -28.70 26.16 4.34
CA LEU A 9 -27.24 26.32 4.21
C LEU A 9 -26.47 25.31 5.08
N ALA A 10 -26.97 25.02 6.29
CA ALA A 10 -26.37 24.02 7.18
C ALA A 10 -26.50 22.59 6.59
N VAL A 11 -27.64 22.27 5.95
CA VAL A 11 -27.82 20.96 5.28
C VAL A 11 -26.91 20.83 4.06
N VAL A 12 -26.69 21.91 3.29
CA VAL A 12 -25.76 21.90 2.14
C VAL A 12 -24.30 21.81 2.59
N LEU A 13 -23.90 22.45 3.68
CA LEU A 13 -22.54 22.36 4.24
C LEU A 13 -22.26 21.01 4.92
N VAL A 14 -23.27 20.35 5.48
CA VAL A 14 -23.18 18.96 5.96
C VAL A 14 -23.17 17.97 4.78
N GLY A 15 -23.88 18.27 3.69
CA GLY A 15 -23.85 17.48 2.45
C GLY A 15 -22.51 17.56 1.69
N CYS A 16 -21.70 18.60 1.91
CA CYS A 16 -20.40 18.78 1.26
C CYS A 16 -19.20 18.29 2.08
N THR A 17 -19.38 17.87 3.33
CA THR A 17 -18.28 17.39 4.19
C THR A 17 -18.35 15.91 4.52
N ALA A 18 -19.30 15.21 3.91
CA ALA A 18 -19.48 13.78 4.09
C ALA A 18 -19.31 13.02 2.76
N MET A 19 -18.09 13.02 2.22
CA MET A 19 -17.54 11.81 1.60
C MET A 19 -16.72 11.05 2.66
N PRO A 20 -17.31 10.44 3.71
CA PRO A 20 -16.57 9.48 4.48
C PRO A 20 -16.73 8.12 3.76
N LEU A 21 -15.70 7.28 3.86
CA LEU A 21 -15.85 5.82 3.80
C LEU A 21 -16.15 5.22 2.42
N TYR A 22 -15.27 5.43 1.45
CA TYR A 22 -15.10 4.46 0.36
C TYR A 22 -14.44 3.19 0.95
N ARG A 23 -15.10 2.05 0.73
CA ARG A 23 -14.94 0.73 1.32
C ARG A 23 -13.62 0.05 0.92
N SER A 24 -12.67 0.24 1.81
CA SER A 24 -11.46 -0.54 2.08
C SER A 24 -10.68 -1.14 0.89
N VAL A 25 -10.75 -2.43 0.63
CA VAL A 25 -9.81 -3.12 -0.29
C VAL A 25 -10.39 -3.30 -1.69
N ASP A 26 -11.67 -3.65 -1.80
CA ASP A 26 -12.30 -3.96 -3.09
C ASP A 26 -12.28 -2.78 -4.06
N GLU A 27 -12.47 -1.58 -3.53
CA GLU A 27 -12.43 -0.36 -4.34
C GLU A 27 -11.02 0.00 -4.78
N LEU A 28 -10.01 -0.25 -3.93
CA LEU A 28 -8.62 -0.14 -4.35
C LEU A 28 -8.34 -1.13 -5.47
N LYS A 29 -8.75 -2.40 -5.36
CA LYS A 29 -8.58 -3.39 -6.43
C LYS A 29 -9.29 -2.96 -7.72
N ALA A 30 -10.50 -2.41 -7.62
CA ALA A 30 -11.29 -1.95 -8.76
C ALA A 30 -10.66 -0.73 -9.46
N ARG A 31 -10.08 0.21 -8.70
CA ARG A 31 -9.54 1.49 -9.19
C ARG A 31 -8.02 1.56 -9.27
N ALA A 32 -7.31 0.49 -8.92
CA ALA A 32 -5.86 0.44 -8.96
C ALA A 32 -5.37 0.72 -10.37
N GLU A 33 -4.48 1.69 -10.49
CA GLU A 33 -3.80 2.07 -11.73
C GLU A 33 -2.72 1.05 -12.07
N HIS A 34 -2.11 0.45 -11.05
CA HIS A 34 -1.10 -0.57 -11.20
C HIS A 34 -1.54 -1.87 -10.55
N ARG A 35 -1.46 -2.95 -11.32
CA ARG A 35 -1.83 -4.31 -10.91
C ARG A 35 -0.76 -5.25 -11.43
N VAL A 36 -0.22 -6.08 -10.56
CA VAL A 36 0.75 -7.08 -10.99
C VAL A 36 0.57 -8.36 -10.19
N THR A 37 0.75 -9.47 -10.88
CA THR A 37 0.88 -10.79 -10.29
C THR A 37 2.29 -11.27 -10.56
N LEU A 38 3.00 -11.68 -9.52
CA LEU A 38 4.35 -12.20 -9.61
C LEU A 38 4.43 -13.55 -8.92
N LYS A 39 5.31 -14.42 -9.41
CA LYS A 39 5.59 -15.74 -8.83
C LYS A 39 7.07 -15.89 -8.54
N THR A 40 7.39 -16.62 -7.48
CA THR A 40 8.76 -16.90 -7.05
C THR A 40 8.81 -18.27 -6.39
N ASP A 41 9.95 -18.95 -6.46
CA ASP A 41 10.17 -20.22 -5.75
C ASP A 41 10.54 -20.01 -4.28
N ARG A 42 10.63 -18.75 -3.82
CA ARG A 42 10.90 -18.44 -2.41
C ARG A 42 9.76 -18.85 -1.50
N ASP A 43 10.14 -19.17 -0.26
CA ASP A 43 9.21 -19.48 0.83
C ASP A 43 8.25 -18.31 1.10
N PHE A 44 6.98 -18.67 1.26
CA PHE A 44 5.86 -17.76 1.45
C PHE A 44 6.00 -16.85 2.68
N VAL A 45 6.53 -17.36 3.79
CA VAL A 45 6.72 -16.58 5.02
C VAL A 45 7.82 -15.53 4.81
N LEU A 46 8.88 -15.89 4.09
CA LEU A 46 9.95 -14.95 3.75
C LEU A 46 9.46 -13.86 2.81
N VAL A 47 8.72 -14.22 1.76
CA VAL A 47 8.13 -13.25 0.82
C VAL A 47 7.19 -12.30 1.56
N TYR A 48 6.30 -12.82 2.41
CA TYR A 48 5.40 -11.99 3.20
C TYR A 48 6.14 -10.96 4.06
N ARG A 49 7.17 -11.40 4.79
CA ARG A 49 7.99 -10.53 5.64
C ARG A 49 8.70 -9.45 4.82
N ASP A 50 9.24 -9.82 3.67
CA ASP A 50 10.05 -8.93 2.86
C ASP A 50 9.18 -7.90 2.11
N VAL A 51 7.95 -8.26 1.69
CA VAL A 51 7.01 -7.34 1.00
C VAL A 51 6.69 -6.12 1.86
N GLY A 52 6.27 -6.29 3.12
CA GLY A 52 5.95 -5.15 4.00
C GLY A 52 7.15 -4.22 4.22
N ARG A 53 8.31 -4.82 4.54
CA ARG A 53 9.56 -4.08 4.75
C ARG A 53 9.96 -3.25 3.53
N GLN A 54 9.90 -3.84 2.34
CA GLN A 54 10.28 -3.13 1.12
C GLN A 54 9.22 -2.11 0.70
N ALA A 55 7.93 -2.38 0.91
CA ALA A 55 6.87 -1.42 0.62
C ALA A 55 7.03 -0.14 1.48
N ARG A 56 7.34 -0.30 2.77
CA ARG A 56 7.66 0.83 3.64
C ARG A 56 8.88 1.62 3.16
N ARG A 57 9.99 0.94 2.87
CA ARG A 57 11.22 1.59 2.37
C ARG A 57 11.02 2.31 1.05
N ALA A 58 10.27 1.71 0.12
CA ALA A 58 9.91 2.32 -1.15
C ALA A 58 9.16 3.63 -0.91
N SER A 59 8.24 3.60 0.05
CA SER A 59 7.43 4.75 0.42
C SER A 59 8.26 5.90 0.98
N GLU A 60 9.14 5.60 1.94
CA GLU A 60 10.08 6.56 2.51
C GLU A 60 11.03 7.13 1.44
N THR A 61 11.54 6.28 0.56
CA THR A 61 12.47 6.65 -0.52
C THR A 61 11.82 7.61 -1.52
N VAL A 62 10.68 7.24 -2.09
CA VAL A 62 9.98 8.04 -3.10
C VAL A 62 9.45 9.34 -2.47
N ASN A 63 8.95 9.30 -1.24
CA ASN A 63 8.51 10.51 -0.55
C ASN A 63 9.66 11.50 -0.34
N LYS A 64 10.83 11.00 0.10
CA LYS A 64 12.05 11.83 0.24
C LYS A 64 12.44 12.46 -1.10
N MET A 65 12.38 11.70 -2.21
CA MET A 65 12.67 12.24 -3.55
C MET A 65 11.70 13.34 -3.99
N HIS A 66 10.40 13.20 -3.69
CA HIS A 66 9.36 14.11 -4.19
C HIS A 66 9.16 15.35 -3.32
N THR A 67 9.31 15.22 -2.00
CA THR A 67 8.96 16.28 -1.04
C THR A 67 10.16 16.79 -0.23
N GLY A 68 11.31 16.11 -0.31
CA GLY A 68 12.45 16.36 0.58
C GLY A 68 12.22 15.90 2.03
N ALA A 69 10.99 15.52 2.40
CA ALA A 69 10.64 15.06 3.73
C ALA A 69 10.69 13.51 3.80
N ALA A 70 11.19 12.99 4.93
CA ALA A 70 11.31 11.55 5.12
C ALA A 70 9.97 10.84 5.38
N SER A 71 8.91 11.54 5.80
CA SER A 71 7.66 10.88 6.19
C SER A 71 6.40 11.50 5.59
N LEU A 72 5.67 10.67 4.85
CA LEU A 72 4.22 10.70 4.80
C LEU A 72 3.69 10.00 6.06
N ASP A 73 2.54 10.43 6.59
CA ASP A 73 1.79 9.67 7.61
C ASP A 73 1.30 8.37 6.96
N MET A 74 2.15 7.35 6.97
CA MET A 74 1.89 6.06 6.35
C MET A 74 1.87 4.96 7.39
N ARG A 75 0.83 4.14 7.32
CA ARG A 75 0.63 3.00 8.21
C ARG A 75 0.60 1.71 7.42
N GLU A 76 1.37 0.73 7.87
CA GLU A 76 1.30 -0.64 7.39
C GLU A 76 0.37 -1.45 8.31
N THR A 77 -0.51 -2.24 7.72
CA THR A 77 -1.26 -3.31 8.41
C THR A 77 -1.02 -4.62 7.70
N SER A 78 -0.70 -5.68 8.44
CA SER A 78 -0.31 -6.96 7.86
C SER A 78 -0.85 -8.14 8.67
N GLU A 79 -1.26 -9.20 7.97
CA GLU A 79 -1.84 -10.42 8.54
C GLU A 79 -1.27 -11.66 7.85
N LEU A 80 -0.92 -12.70 8.62
CA LEU A 80 -0.30 -13.92 8.11
C LEU A 80 -0.99 -15.17 8.66
N ASP A 81 -1.63 -15.93 7.78
CA ASP A 81 -2.12 -17.28 8.07
C ASP A 81 -1.15 -18.33 7.50
N ARG A 82 -0.32 -18.90 8.39
CA ARG A 82 0.66 -19.94 8.01
C ARG A 82 -0.01 -21.26 7.65
N ALA A 83 -1.17 -21.58 8.23
CA ALA A 83 -1.86 -22.84 7.99
C ALA A 83 -2.57 -22.80 6.63
N GLY A 84 -3.28 -21.71 6.34
CA GLY A 84 -3.91 -21.47 5.05
C GLY A 84 -2.95 -21.05 3.94
N GLY A 85 -1.70 -20.72 4.27
CA GLY A 85 -0.69 -20.27 3.31
C GLY A 85 -1.07 -18.95 2.65
N ARG A 86 -1.67 -18.03 3.41
CA ARG A 86 -2.18 -16.73 2.94
C ARG A 86 -1.66 -15.60 3.78
N GLY A 87 -1.33 -14.49 3.16
CA GLY A 87 -0.83 -13.30 3.84
C GLY A 87 -1.30 -12.05 3.13
N THR A 88 -1.57 -11.00 3.90
CA THR A 88 -1.91 -9.69 3.35
C THR A 88 -1.03 -8.61 3.94
N VAL A 89 -0.65 -7.67 3.09
CA VAL A 89 0.01 -6.42 3.50
C VAL A 89 -0.80 -5.29 2.90
N THR A 90 -1.12 -4.27 3.69
CA THR A 90 -1.87 -3.11 3.22
C THR A 90 -1.16 -1.85 3.68
N MET A 91 -0.95 -0.93 2.74
CA MET A 91 -0.41 0.40 3.02
C MET A 91 -1.53 1.42 3.03
N LEU A 92 -1.56 2.21 4.11
CA LEU A 92 -2.48 3.29 4.34
C LEU A 92 -1.73 4.63 4.32
N GLN A 93 -2.36 5.65 3.76
CA GLN A 93 -1.96 7.05 3.92
C GLN A 93 -2.99 7.73 4.84
N GLY A 94 -2.50 8.35 5.90
CA GLY A 94 -3.34 8.78 7.01
C GLY A 94 -4.05 7.61 7.69
N TYR A 95 -5.22 7.87 8.27
CA TYR A 95 -5.95 6.89 9.08
C TYR A 95 -6.92 5.99 8.30
N THR A 96 -7.24 6.33 7.04
CA THR A 96 -8.37 5.69 6.34
C THR A 96 -8.09 5.34 4.88
N THR A 97 -7.14 6.00 4.22
CA THR A 97 -6.93 5.86 2.77
C THR A 97 -6.02 4.69 2.45
N ARG A 98 -6.52 3.66 1.75
CA ARG A 98 -5.69 2.54 1.25
C ARG A 98 -5.07 2.91 -0.08
N ILE A 99 -3.76 2.76 -0.18
CA ILE A 99 -2.98 3.18 -1.35
C ILE A 99 -2.28 2.00 -2.03
N ALA A 100 -2.02 0.93 -1.28
CA ALA A 100 -1.51 -0.32 -1.81
C ALA A 100 -2.06 -1.52 -1.01
N HIS A 101 -2.24 -2.64 -1.69
CA HIS A 101 -2.65 -3.91 -1.10
C HIS A 101 -1.94 -5.06 -1.80
N TYR A 102 -1.48 -6.03 -1.01
CA TYR A 102 -0.77 -7.23 -1.46
C TYR A 102 -1.46 -8.44 -0.88
N GLU A 103 -1.80 -9.40 -1.76
CA GLU A 103 -2.23 -10.74 -1.39
C GLU A 103 -1.13 -11.72 -1.75
N ILE A 104 -0.61 -12.41 -0.75
CA ILE A 104 0.51 -13.32 -0.86
C ILE A 104 -0.04 -14.72 -0.58
N THR A 105 0.21 -15.67 -1.47
CA THR A 105 -0.32 -17.04 -1.36
C THR A 105 0.78 -18.07 -1.60
N LYS A 106 0.87 -19.09 -0.75
CA LYS A 106 1.73 -20.24 -0.97
C LYS A 106 1.18 -21.07 -2.13
N LEU A 107 2.03 -21.35 -3.11
CA LEU A 107 1.68 -22.18 -4.25
C LEU A 107 1.78 -23.68 -3.91
N PRO A 108 0.92 -24.53 -4.49
CA PRO A 108 1.01 -25.98 -4.32
C PRO A 108 2.37 -26.58 -4.72
N SER A 109 3.07 -25.93 -5.66
CA SER A 109 4.40 -26.33 -6.15
C SER A 109 5.55 -26.00 -5.18
N GLY A 110 5.29 -25.34 -4.04
CA GLY A 110 6.30 -24.98 -3.04
C GLY A 110 6.83 -23.54 -3.11
N GLY A 111 6.37 -22.75 -4.08
CA GLY A 111 6.71 -21.33 -4.22
C GLY A 111 5.65 -20.38 -3.63
N THR A 112 5.70 -19.13 -4.06
CA THR A 112 4.81 -18.04 -3.61
C THR A 112 4.31 -17.23 -4.79
N GLU A 113 3.03 -16.86 -4.76
CA GLU A 113 2.43 -15.88 -5.64
C GLU A 113 2.10 -14.61 -4.85
N VAL A 114 2.37 -13.45 -5.44
CA VAL A 114 1.98 -12.15 -4.91
C VAL A 114 1.12 -11.44 -5.94
N ASN A 115 -0.12 -11.13 -5.56
CA ASN A 115 -1.01 -10.24 -6.30
C ASN A 115 -0.98 -8.87 -5.62
N ALA A 116 -0.73 -7.82 -6.38
CA ALA A 116 -0.51 -6.49 -5.85
C ALA A 116 -1.32 -5.45 -6.63
N TRP A 117 -1.92 -4.51 -5.89
CA TRP A 117 -2.75 -3.42 -6.41
C TRP A 117 -2.34 -2.12 -5.73
N TRP A 118 -2.12 -1.05 -6.50
CA TRP A 118 -1.89 0.28 -5.93
C TRP A 118 -2.37 1.41 -6.83
N SER A 119 -2.60 2.56 -6.20
CA SER A 119 -2.98 3.80 -6.86
C SER A 119 -1.76 4.55 -7.43
N ARG A 120 -1.99 5.51 -8.34
CA ARG A 120 -0.94 6.39 -8.88
C ARG A 120 -0.14 7.15 -7.84
N PHE A 121 -0.82 7.55 -6.76
CA PHE A 121 -0.24 8.33 -5.68
C PHE A 121 0.46 7.44 -4.64
N SER A 122 0.39 6.12 -4.81
CA SER A 122 1.18 5.19 -4.00
C SER A 122 2.64 5.26 -4.43
N PRO A 123 3.58 5.45 -3.49
CA PRO A 123 5.01 5.54 -3.78
C PRO A 123 5.66 4.18 -4.10
N ILE A 124 4.88 3.14 -4.43
CA ILE A 124 5.39 1.79 -4.67
C ILE A 124 5.57 1.54 -6.17
N SER A 125 6.73 1.00 -6.55
CA SER A 125 7.01 0.56 -7.92
C SER A 125 7.12 -0.97 -8.04
N ILE A 126 7.02 -1.47 -9.26
CA ILE A 126 7.17 -2.91 -9.57
C ILE A 126 8.58 -3.41 -9.20
N GLU A 127 9.62 -2.58 -9.33
CA GLU A 127 11.00 -2.97 -9.03
C GLU A 127 11.21 -3.23 -7.53
N PHE A 128 10.55 -2.45 -6.67
CA PHE A 128 10.54 -2.70 -5.23
C PHE A 128 9.89 -4.05 -4.91
N LEU A 129 8.76 -4.35 -5.56
CA LEU A 129 8.07 -5.61 -5.36
C LEU A 129 8.92 -6.81 -5.82
N LYS A 130 9.57 -6.70 -6.99
CA LYS A 130 10.52 -7.71 -7.46
C LYS A 130 11.68 -7.91 -6.48
N SER A 131 12.26 -6.81 -5.98
CA SER A 131 13.34 -6.87 -4.99
C SER A 131 12.91 -7.60 -3.71
N ALA A 132 11.70 -7.36 -3.22
CA ALA A 132 11.13 -8.08 -2.09
C ALA A 132 11.01 -9.59 -2.36
N MET A 133 10.52 -9.96 -3.54
CA MET A 133 10.32 -11.35 -3.95
C MET A 133 11.61 -12.10 -4.25
N GLU A 134 12.71 -11.39 -4.49
CA GLU A 134 14.05 -11.96 -4.69
C GLU A 134 14.88 -11.93 -3.40
N GLY A 135 14.40 -11.27 -2.35
CA GLY A 135 15.15 -11.10 -1.09
C GLY A 135 16.29 -10.09 -1.20
N LYS A 136 16.23 -9.20 -2.19
CA LYS A 136 17.23 -8.17 -2.45
C LYS A 136 16.83 -6.86 -1.79
N THR A 137 17.83 -6.07 -1.43
CA THR A 137 17.61 -4.65 -1.12
C THR A 137 17.35 -3.92 -2.45
N PRO A 138 16.31 -3.07 -2.55
CA PRO A 138 16.08 -2.28 -3.74
C PRO A 138 17.32 -1.41 -4.02
N PRO A 139 17.61 -1.08 -5.29
CA PRO A 139 18.65 -0.12 -5.59
C PRO A 139 18.27 1.23 -4.96
N GLY A 140 18.86 1.53 -3.81
CA GLY A 140 18.79 2.85 -3.22
C GLY A 140 19.66 3.78 -4.07
N GLY A 141 19.06 4.82 -4.62
CA GLY A 141 19.81 5.99 -5.04
C GLY A 141 20.59 6.52 -3.83
N THR A 142 21.90 6.59 -4.01
CA THR A 142 22.93 7.13 -3.10
C THR A 142 23.10 6.41 -1.76
N SER A 143 24.15 5.58 -1.73
CA SER A 143 25.04 5.45 -0.57
C SER A 143 25.44 6.85 -0.10
N GLU A 144 24.94 7.30 1.05
CA GLU A 144 25.71 8.25 1.84
C GLU A 144 26.87 7.44 2.44
N GLN A 145 28.02 7.51 1.75
CA GLN A 145 29.31 7.24 2.37
C GLN A 145 29.41 8.19 3.57
N SER A 146 29.44 7.61 4.76
CA SER A 146 29.92 8.29 5.95
C SER A 146 31.43 8.50 5.78
N GLU A 147 31.83 9.75 5.54
CA GLU A 147 33.14 10.28 5.96
C GLU A 147 32.93 11.22 7.15
#